data_AF-A0A957X053-F1
#
_entry.id   AF-A0A957X053-F1
#
_cell.length_a   1.000
_cell.length_b   1.000
_cell.length_c   1.000
_cell.angle_alpha   90.00
_cell.angle_beta   90.00
_cell.angle_gamma   90.00
#
_symmetry.space_group_name_H-M   'P 1'
#
loop_
_entity.id
_entity.type
_entity.pdbx_description
1 polymer ?
#
loop_
_entity_poly.entity_id
_entity_poly.type
_entity_poly.pdbx_seq_one_letter_code
_entity_poly.pdbx_strand_id
1 'polypeptide(L)'
;DDYGLSLILIPHWNNSDGGDALDTSRCYMGEKRYNALCELLPPDVQRASTIVGIDENTALVIDPAAATCWVLGQGRVSITRAGQEEIYGSDATLPMGALGAFRLPSLGGVLPPTLYQNIAQQQNGQPEELAQAMDPPPAVMALVQQRMEARANKQWDLADDLRDAIAAAGWQLMDTPDGPNLEPL
;
A
#
# COMPACT_ATOMS: atom_id res chain seq x y z
N ASP A 1 -0.89 21.83 -1.65
CA ASP A 1 -0.66 21.01 -2.85
C ASP A 1 -0.99 19.55 -2.57
N ASP A 2 -1.71 18.91 -3.48
CA ASP A 2 -2.03 17.47 -3.45
C ASP A 2 -1.24 16.73 -4.54
N TYR A 3 -1.42 15.40 -4.63
CA TYR A 3 -0.74 14.54 -5.59
C TYR A 3 -1.29 14.63 -7.04
N GLY A 4 -2.29 15.47 -7.31
CA GLY A 4 -2.88 15.63 -8.64
C GLY A 4 -3.69 14.43 -9.16
N LEU A 5 -3.97 13.44 -8.31
CA LEU A 5 -4.72 12.25 -8.65
C LEU A 5 -6.17 12.34 -8.16
N SER A 6 -7.11 11.92 -9.01
CA SER A 6 -8.52 11.72 -8.67
C SER A 6 -8.84 10.24 -8.87
N LEU A 7 -8.84 9.46 -7.79
CA LEU A 7 -8.97 8.00 -7.86
C LEU A 7 -10.27 7.53 -7.23
N ILE A 8 -10.93 6.58 -7.89
CA ILE A 8 -12.03 5.79 -7.33
C ILE A 8 -11.53 4.36 -7.21
N LEU A 9 -11.39 3.87 -5.98
CA LEU A 9 -10.89 2.51 -5.72
C LEU A 9 -12.07 1.55 -5.52
N ILE A 10 -12.09 0.45 -6.26
CA ILE A 10 -13.12 -0.59 -6.17
C ILE A 10 -12.43 -1.91 -5.83
N PRO A 11 -12.49 -2.36 -4.56
CA PRO A 11 -11.96 -3.65 -4.18
C PRO A 11 -12.88 -4.78 -4.66
N HIS A 12 -12.42 -6.03 -4.56
CA HIS A 12 -13.19 -7.22 -4.92
C HIS A 12 -13.71 -7.15 -6.37
N TRP A 13 -12.85 -6.70 -7.29
CA TRP A 13 -13.21 -6.37 -8.67
C TRP A 13 -13.67 -7.59 -9.49
N ASN A 14 -13.11 -8.76 -9.20
CA ASN A 14 -13.45 -10.06 -9.80
C ASN A 14 -14.26 -10.96 -8.86
N ASN A 15 -14.88 -10.41 -7.81
CA ASN A 15 -15.65 -11.21 -6.87
C ASN A 15 -16.72 -12.05 -7.59
N SER A 16 -16.87 -13.28 -7.12
CA SER A 16 -17.75 -14.30 -7.68
C SER A 16 -18.62 -14.97 -6.62
N ASP A 17 -18.70 -14.40 -5.42
CA ASP A 17 -19.57 -14.88 -4.34
C ASP A 17 -21.03 -14.89 -4.81
N GLY A 18 -21.69 -16.05 -4.73
CA GLY A 18 -23.08 -16.23 -5.18
C GLY A 18 -23.26 -17.08 -6.44
N GLY A 19 -22.16 -17.46 -7.12
CA GLY A 19 -22.18 -18.34 -8.28
C GLY A 19 -22.90 -17.74 -9.50
N ASP A 20 -23.16 -18.55 -10.52
CA ASP A 20 -23.63 -18.08 -11.85
C ASP A 20 -25.00 -17.38 -11.85
N ALA A 21 -25.77 -17.49 -10.76
CA ALA A 21 -27.10 -16.91 -10.65
C ALA A 21 -27.10 -15.41 -10.28
N LEU A 22 -26.00 -14.89 -9.72
CA LEU A 22 -25.90 -13.52 -9.21
C LEU A 22 -24.53 -12.93 -9.58
N ASP A 23 -24.54 -11.81 -10.31
CA ASP A 23 -23.33 -11.06 -10.60
C ASP A 23 -22.94 -10.19 -9.40
N THR A 24 -21.87 -10.58 -8.73
CA THR A 24 -21.25 -9.88 -7.60
C THR A 24 -19.85 -9.38 -7.94
N SER A 25 -19.58 -9.15 -9.23
CA SER A 25 -18.35 -8.52 -9.71
C SER A 25 -18.37 -7.01 -9.48
N ARG A 26 -17.20 -6.37 -9.53
CA ARG A 26 -17.03 -4.93 -9.25
C ARG A 26 -17.49 -4.58 -7.82
N CYS A 27 -16.92 -5.29 -6.84
CA CYS A 27 -17.45 -5.39 -5.48
C CYS A 27 -18.83 -6.07 -5.48
N TYR A 28 -19.59 -6.07 -4.39
CA TYR A 28 -20.91 -6.75 -4.33
C TYR A 28 -21.98 -6.18 -5.30
N MET A 29 -21.65 -5.19 -6.13
CA MET A 29 -22.59 -4.43 -6.95
C MET A 29 -23.03 -5.14 -8.24
N GLY A 30 -22.13 -5.89 -8.87
CA GLY A 30 -22.31 -6.40 -10.22
C GLY A 30 -22.03 -5.36 -11.32
N GLU A 31 -21.64 -5.82 -12.50
CA GLU A 31 -21.27 -5.03 -13.67
C GLU A 31 -22.41 -4.08 -14.09
N LYS A 32 -23.65 -4.57 -14.12
CA LYS A 32 -24.80 -3.76 -14.53
C LYS A 32 -25.00 -2.53 -13.63
N ARG A 33 -24.87 -2.70 -12.32
CA ARG A 33 -25.03 -1.59 -11.36
C ARG A 33 -23.81 -0.68 -11.37
N TYR A 34 -22.61 -1.24 -11.49
CA TYR A 34 -21.39 -0.47 -11.69
C TYR A 34 -21.51 0.48 -12.90
N ASN A 35 -21.94 -0.02 -14.06
CA ASN A 35 -22.11 0.79 -15.26
C ASN A 35 -23.11 1.93 -15.05
N ALA A 36 -24.26 1.65 -14.43
CA ALA A 36 -25.25 2.68 -14.10
C ALA A 36 -24.70 3.75 -13.15
N LEU A 37 -23.87 3.37 -12.17
CA LEU A 37 -23.23 4.34 -11.27
C LEU A 37 -22.20 5.20 -11.99
N CYS A 38 -21.41 4.61 -12.90
CA CYS A 38 -20.46 5.35 -13.72
C CYS A 38 -21.15 6.39 -14.62
N GLU A 39 -22.34 6.09 -15.15
CA GLU A 39 -23.16 7.02 -15.94
C GLU A 39 -23.76 8.15 -15.11
N LEU A 40 -23.97 7.94 -13.81
CA LEU A 40 -24.48 8.96 -12.88
C LEU A 40 -23.41 9.93 -12.38
N LEU A 41 -22.12 9.65 -12.63
CA LEU A 41 -21.06 10.57 -12.25
C LEU A 41 -21.18 11.89 -13.04
N PRO A 42 -21.00 13.05 -12.40
CA PRO A 42 -20.92 14.34 -13.10
C PRO A 42 -19.89 14.27 -14.26
N PRO A 43 -20.17 14.84 -15.44
CA PRO A 43 -19.28 14.68 -16.61
C PRO A 43 -17.84 15.16 -16.41
N ASP A 44 -17.63 16.16 -15.55
CA ASP A 44 -16.32 16.63 -15.11
C ASP A 44 -15.61 15.60 -14.23
N VAL A 45 -16.31 15.04 -13.24
CA VAL A 45 -15.78 13.97 -12.37
C VAL A 45 -15.50 12.69 -13.17
N GLN A 46 -16.38 12.31 -14.09
CA GLN A 46 -16.24 11.13 -14.93
C GLN A 46 -15.02 11.23 -15.86
N ARG A 47 -14.72 12.43 -16.37
CA ARG A 47 -13.52 12.67 -17.20
C ARG A 47 -12.24 12.78 -16.39
N ALA A 48 -12.31 13.36 -15.19
CA ALA A 48 -11.14 13.62 -14.36
C ALA A 48 -10.72 12.41 -13.50
N SER A 49 -11.66 11.53 -13.17
CA SER A 49 -11.40 10.39 -12.28
C SER A 49 -10.87 9.18 -13.03
N THR A 50 -9.92 8.51 -12.40
CA THR A 50 -9.45 7.18 -12.77
C THR A 50 -10.09 6.16 -11.83
N ILE A 51 -10.77 5.16 -12.38
CA ILE A 51 -11.30 4.03 -11.60
C ILE A 51 -10.24 2.95 -11.53
N VAL A 52 -9.94 2.46 -10.34
CA VAL A 52 -8.98 1.39 -10.08
C VAL A 52 -9.71 0.22 -9.45
N GLY A 53 -9.94 -0.82 -10.24
CA GLY A 53 -10.46 -2.11 -9.80
C GLY A 53 -9.34 -2.99 -9.28
N ILE A 54 -9.48 -3.53 -8.07
CA ILE A 54 -8.51 -4.43 -7.45
C ILE A 54 -9.19 -5.77 -7.21
N ASP A 55 -8.67 -6.83 -7.83
CA ASP A 55 -9.17 -8.20 -7.64
C ASP A 55 -9.00 -8.66 -6.18
N GLU A 56 -9.69 -9.74 -5.81
CA GLU A 56 -9.51 -10.38 -4.52
C GLU A 56 -8.07 -10.86 -4.32
N ASN A 57 -7.61 -10.88 -3.07
CA ASN A 57 -6.25 -11.30 -2.70
C ASN A 57 -5.16 -10.59 -3.52
N THR A 58 -5.40 -9.32 -3.88
CA THR A 58 -4.52 -8.48 -4.72
C THR A 58 -4.36 -7.11 -4.07
N ALA A 59 -3.18 -6.51 -4.22
CA ALA A 59 -2.86 -5.17 -3.76
C ALA A 59 -2.17 -4.37 -4.87
N LEU A 60 -2.48 -3.08 -4.95
CA LEU A 60 -1.71 -2.10 -5.70
C LEU A 60 -0.85 -1.33 -4.70
N VAL A 61 0.47 -1.51 -4.76
CA VAL A 61 1.42 -0.77 -3.95
C VAL A 61 1.84 0.48 -4.71
N ILE A 62 1.92 1.60 -4.02
CA ILE A 62 2.24 2.91 -4.59
C ILE A 62 3.45 3.49 -3.85
N ASP A 63 4.50 3.81 -4.60
CA ASP A 63 5.64 4.58 -4.14
C ASP A 63 5.64 5.96 -4.84
N PRO A 64 5.14 7.01 -4.17
CA PRO A 64 5.12 8.36 -4.73
C PRO A 64 6.52 8.93 -4.95
N ALA A 65 7.50 8.58 -4.11
CA ALA A 65 8.86 9.11 -4.21
C ALA A 65 9.59 8.55 -5.43
N ALA A 66 9.43 7.26 -5.70
CA ALA A 66 9.93 6.61 -6.92
C ALA A 66 9.01 6.80 -8.14
N ALA A 67 7.87 7.49 -7.99
CA ALA A 67 6.83 7.67 -9.02
C ALA A 67 6.39 6.35 -9.69
N THR A 68 6.35 5.26 -8.92
CA THR A 68 6.13 3.90 -9.41
C THR A 68 5.08 3.19 -8.57
N CYS A 69 4.31 2.30 -9.21
CA CYS A 69 3.41 1.36 -8.55
C CYS A 69 3.78 -0.07 -8.95
N TRP A 70 3.34 -1.04 -8.16
CA TRP A 70 3.39 -2.45 -8.55
C TRP A 70 2.23 -3.25 -7.97
N VAL A 71 1.91 -4.35 -8.63
CA VAL A 71 0.82 -5.25 -8.24
C VAL A 71 1.39 -6.42 -7.46
N LEU A 72 0.79 -6.71 -6.31
CA LEU A 72 1.08 -7.88 -5.49
C LEU A 72 -0.16 -8.76 -5.38
N GLY A 73 0.02 -10.07 -5.21
CA GLY A 73 -1.08 -11.01 -4.94
C GLY A 73 -1.41 -11.90 -6.14
N GLN A 74 -2.60 -12.50 -6.13
CA GLN A 74 -2.94 -13.57 -7.09
C GLN A 74 -3.78 -13.11 -8.28
N GLY A 75 -4.37 -11.91 -8.20
CA GLY A 75 -5.25 -11.37 -9.23
C GLY A 75 -4.60 -10.26 -10.04
N ARG A 76 -5.42 -9.30 -10.48
CA ARG A 76 -5.00 -8.16 -11.28
C ARG A 76 -5.57 -6.84 -10.75
N VAL A 77 -5.00 -5.77 -11.27
CA VAL A 77 -5.50 -4.40 -11.14
C VAL A 77 -6.00 -3.93 -12.50
N SER A 78 -7.25 -3.50 -12.57
CA SER A 78 -7.84 -2.84 -13.75
C SER A 78 -7.84 -1.33 -13.53
N ILE A 79 -7.27 -0.58 -14.45
CA ILE A 79 -7.30 0.89 -14.44
C ILE A 79 -8.20 1.34 -15.60
N THR A 80 -9.30 2.03 -15.28
CA THR A 80 -10.25 2.54 -16.26
C THR A 80 -10.30 4.07 -16.23
N ARG A 81 -10.12 4.71 -17.38
CA ARG A 81 -10.25 6.17 -17.55
C ARG A 81 -10.88 6.50 -18.89
N ALA A 82 -11.92 7.33 -18.90
CA ALA A 82 -12.63 7.75 -20.11
C ALA A 82 -13.04 6.57 -21.03
N GLY A 83 -13.43 5.45 -20.43
CA GLY A 83 -13.85 4.23 -21.14
C GLY A 83 -12.71 3.37 -21.72
N GLN A 84 -11.45 3.76 -21.50
CA GLN A 84 -10.30 2.90 -21.80
C GLN A 84 -9.91 2.12 -20.54
N GLU A 85 -9.69 0.82 -20.69
CA GLU A 85 -9.23 -0.07 -19.60
C GLU A 85 -7.83 -0.59 -19.90
N GLU A 86 -6.97 -0.56 -18.89
CA GLU A 86 -5.67 -1.20 -18.86
C GLU A 86 -5.64 -2.20 -17.70
N ILE A 87 -5.04 -3.38 -17.92
CA ILE A 87 -5.04 -4.48 -16.95
C ILE A 87 -3.61 -4.87 -16.61
N TYR A 88 -3.32 -4.97 -15.32
CA TYR A 88 -2.00 -5.26 -14.77
C TYR A 88 -2.08 -6.47 -13.84
N GLY A 89 -1.44 -7.59 -14.21
CA GLY A 89 -1.41 -8.80 -13.38
C GLY A 89 -0.39 -8.73 -12.24
N SER A 90 -0.30 -9.80 -11.44
CA SER A 90 0.74 -9.96 -10.40
C SER A 90 2.14 -9.59 -10.92
N ASP A 91 2.91 -8.95 -10.05
CA ASP A 91 4.30 -8.52 -10.28
C ASP A 91 4.48 -7.46 -11.38
N ALA A 92 3.37 -6.99 -11.98
CA ALA A 92 3.43 -5.89 -12.92
C ALA A 92 3.86 -4.60 -12.21
N THR A 93 4.84 -3.92 -12.80
CA THR A 93 5.26 -2.57 -12.39
C THR A 93 4.72 -1.56 -13.40
N LEU A 94 4.16 -0.46 -12.91
CA LEU A 94 3.54 0.58 -13.72
C LEU A 94 3.93 1.97 -13.20
N PRO A 95 4.10 2.96 -14.09
CA PRO A 95 4.39 4.32 -13.66
C PRO A 95 3.17 4.92 -12.97
N MET A 96 3.39 5.83 -12.01
CA MET A 96 2.30 6.60 -11.36
C MET A 96 1.43 7.37 -12.36
N GLY A 97 1.97 7.69 -13.53
CA GLY A 97 1.24 8.30 -14.64
C GLY A 97 0.06 7.46 -15.16
N ALA A 98 0.07 6.14 -14.94
CA ALA A 98 -1.05 5.26 -15.27
C ALA A 98 -2.29 5.56 -14.40
N LEU A 99 -2.10 6.05 -13.18
CA LEU A 99 -3.19 6.44 -12.28
C LEU A 99 -3.76 7.84 -12.60
N GLY A 100 -3.04 8.66 -13.35
CA GLY A 100 -3.46 10.00 -13.72
C GLY A 100 -2.30 10.98 -13.85
N ALA A 101 -2.60 12.28 -13.84
CA ALA A 101 -1.60 13.34 -13.92
C ALA A 101 -0.88 13.55 -12.56
N PHE A 102 -0.19 12.49 -12.11
CA PHE A 102 0.55 12.48 -10.85
C PHE A 102 1.57 13.63 -10.77
N ARG A 103 1.63 14.24 -9.59
CA ARG A 103 2.67 15.20 -9.21
C ARG A 103 3.06 14.95 -7.76
N LEU A 104 4.33 15.18 -7.44
CA LEU A 104 4.75 15.23 -6.04
C LEU A 104 4.39 16.62 -5.47
N PRO A 105 3.68 16.72 -4.34
CA PRO A 105 3.42 18.01 -3.71
C PRO A 105 4.73 18.65 -3.26
N SER A 106 4.82 19.98 -3.39
CA SER A 106 5.97 20.70 -2.89
C SER A 106 5.99 20.63 -1.35
N LEU A 107 7.10 20.16 -0.77
CA LEU A 107 7.27 20.09 0.69
C LEU A 107 7.08 21.46 1.35
N GLY A 108 7.35 22.55 0.61
CA GLY A 108 7.40 23.95 1.06
C GLY A 108 6.15 24.53 1.73
N GLY A 109 5.01 23.85 1.68
CA GLY A 109 3.75 24.33 2.26
C GLY A 109 3.29 23.63 3.54
N VAL A 110 3.91 22.51 3.94
CA VAL A 110 3.34 21.61 4.98
C VAL A 110 4.17 21.60 6.27
N LEU A 111 5.46 21.95 6.19
CA LEU A 111 6.37 21.90 7.33
C LEU A 111 6.80 23.32 7.76
N PRO A 112 6.96 23.60 9.06
CA PRO A 112 7.46 24.89 9.53
C PRO A 112 8.88 25.15 8.96
N PRO A 113 9.25 26.42 8.72
CA PRO A 113 10.54 26.81 8.13
C PRO A 113 11.77 26.16 8.79
N THR A 114 11.68 25.89 10.09
CA THR A 114 12.71 25.26 10.91
C THR A 114 13.02 23.83 10.50
N LEU A 115 12.04 23.09 9.98
CA LEU A 115 12.26 21.71 9.57
C LEU A 115 13.01 21.63 8.23
N TYR A 116 12.78 22.55 7.28
CA TYR A 116 13.58 22.60 6.05
C TYR A 116 15.03 22.95 6.34
N GLN A 117 15.27 23.87 7.28
CA GLN A 117 16.63 24.23 7.67
C GLN A 117 17.38 23.02 8.25
N ASN A 118 16.72 22.20 9.07
CA ASN A 118 17.32 20.99 9.62
C ASN A 118 17.57 19.92 8.55
N ILE A 119 16.63 19.69 7.62
CA ILE A 119 16.79 18.70 6.52
C ILE A 119 17.86 19.16 5.52
N ALA A 120 17.86 20.44 5.14
CA ALA A 120 18.86 21.01 4.23
C ALA A 120 20.25 21.08 4.88
N GLN A 121 20.35 21.26 6.19
CA GLN A 121 21.62 21.16 6.93
C GLN A 121 22.12 19.72 7.05
N GLN A 122 21.22 18.72 7.13
CA GLN A 122 21.60 17.30 7.14
C GLN A 122 21.98 16.75 5.75
N GLN A 123 21.52 17.36 4.65
CA GLN A 123 21.94 16.98 3.29
C GLN A 123 23.39 17.35 2.92
N ASN A 124 24.09 18.13 3.76
CA ASN A 124 25.53 18.38 3.62
C ASN A 124 26.40 17.37 4.42
N GLY A 125 25.78 16.44 5.15
CA GLY A 125 26.45 15.26 5.68
C GLY A 125 26.43 14.14 4.65
N GLN A 126 27.55 13.43 4.50
CA GLN A 126 27.72 12.36 3.52
C GLN A 126 26.57 11.32 3.64
N PRO A 127 26.01 10.85 2.50
CA PRO A 127 24.87 9.91 2.47
C PRO A 127 25.19 8.49 2.99
N GLU A 128 26.40 8.22 3.49
CA GLU A 128 26.86 6.89 3.88
C GLU A 128 26.58 6.51 5.35
N GLU A 129 26.15 7.44 6.22
CA GLU A 129 25.95 7.15 7.67
C GLU A 129 24.50 6.88 8.10
N LEU A 130 23.47 7.18 7.30
CA LEU A 130 22.06 6.91 7.66
C LEU A 130 21.63 5.46 7.41
N ALA A 131 22.44 4.67 6.70
CA ALA A 131 22.23 3.25 6.45
C ALA A 131 23.11 2.35 7.33
N GLN A 132 23.53 2.81 8.50
CA GLN A 132 24.02 1.88 9.51
C GLN A 132 22.81 1.09 10.01
N ALA A 133 22.65 -0.12 9.45
CA ALA A 133 21.85 -1.18 10.02
C ALA A 133 22.20 -1.27 11.51
N MET A 134 21.36 -0.69 12.36
CA MET A 134 21.44 -0.90 13.78
C MET A 134 21.01 -2.35 13.94
N ASP A 135 21.94 -3.28 14.17
CA ASP A 135 21.55 -4.66 14.42
C ASP A 135 20.60 -4.66 15.63
N PRO A 136 19.46 -5.38 15.56
CA PRO A 136 18.50 -5.41 16.66
C PRO A 136 19.22 -5.89 17.93
N PRO A 137 19.10 -5.17 19.05
CA PRO A 137 19.79 -5.53 20.28
C PRO A 137 19.49 -6.98 20.67
N PRO A 138 20.43 -7.70 21.31
CA PRO A 138 20.22 -9.10 21.72
C PRO A 138 18.94 -9.33 22.54
N ALA A 139 18.49 -8.32 23.29
CA ALA A 139 17.23 -8.34 24.02
C ALA A 139 15.99 -8.38 23.11
N VAL A 140 16.00 -7.63 22.00
CA VAL A 140 14.91 -7.63 20.99
C VAL A 140 14.90 -8.94 20.23
N MET A 141 16.06 -9.46 19.85
CA MET A 141 16.17 -10.78 19.21
C MET A 141 15.68 -11.91 20.12
N ALA A 142 15.90 -11.82 21.44
CA ALA A 142 15.36 -12.78 22.40
C ALA A 142 13.82 -12.75 22.45
N LEU A 143 13.20 -11.57 22.35
CA LEU A 143 11.74 -11.43 22.28
C LEU A 143 11.18 -12.02 20.98
N VAL A 144 11.86 -11.80 19.84
CA VAL A 144 11.48 -12.43 18.56
C VAL A 144 11.54 -13.95 18.65
N GLN A 145 12.60 -14.50 19.23
CA GLN A 145 12.76 -15.94 19.40
C GLN A 145 11.65 -16.54 20.29
N GLN A 146 11.35 -15.90 21.42
CA GLN A 146 10.26 -16.32 22.31
C GLN A 146 8.90 -16.27 21.59
N ARG A 147 8.68 -15.26 20.74
CA ARG A 147 7.46 -15.16 19.94
C ARG A 147 7.36 -16.28 18.92
N MET A 148 8.46 -16.63 18.25
CA MET A 148 8.50 -17.74 17.30
C MET A 148 8.14 -19.06 17.99
N GLU A 149 8.64 -19.30 19.20
CA GLU A 149 8.31 -20.45 20.03
C GLU A 149 6.82 -20.45 20.44
N ALA A 150 6.29 -19.30 20.87
CA ALA A 150 4.88 -19.16 21.20
C ALA A 150 3.98 -19.49 19.99
N ARG A 151 4.33 -19.02 18.79
CA ARG A 151 3.59 -19.37 17.55
C ARG A 151 3.70 -20.85 17.20
N ALA A 152 4.88 -21.46 17.33
CA ALA A 152 5.07 -22.89 17.11
C ALA A 152 4.20 -23.74 18.06
N ASN A 153 4.03 -23.27 19.30
CA ASN A 153 3.16 -23.87 20.30
C ASN A 153 1.69 -23.43 20.21
N LYS A 154 1.31 -22.63 19.22
CA LYS A 154 -0.04 -22.08 19.00
C LYS A 154 -0.58 -21.24 20.17
N GLN A 155 0.31 -20.59 20.89
CA GLN A 155 0.00 -19.67 22.00
C GLN A 155 -0.16 -18.25 21.44
N TRP A 156 -1.31 -17.97 20.82
CA TRP A 156 -1.54 -16.73 20.08
C TRP A 156 -1.52 -15.48 20.95
N ASP A 157 -2.19 -15.51 22.10
CA ASP A 157 -2.24 -14.36 23.03
C ASP A 157 -0.81 -13.96 23.48
N LEU A 158 0.02 -14.94 23.82
CA LEU A 158 1.42 -14.72 24.19
C LEU A 158 2.25 -14.17 23.02
N ALA A 159 1.97 -14.60 21.78
CA ALA A 159 2.68 -14.10 20.61
C ALA A 159 2.33 -12.64 20.29
N ASP A 160 1.11 -12.21 20.59
CA ASP A 160 0.66 -10.83 20.45
C ASP A 160 1.27 -9.94 21.54
N ASP A 161 1.26 -10.38 22.81
CA ASP A 161 1.93 -9.67 23.92
C ASP A 161 3.43 -9.43 23.63
N LEU A 162 4.10 -10.45 23.06
CA LEU A 162 5.51 -10.35 22.67
C LEU A 162 5.72 -9.41 21.48
N ARG A 163 4.78 -9.33 20.53
CA ARG A 163 4.85 -8.35 19.43
C ARG A 163 4.76 -6.93 19.96
N ASP A 164 3.86 -6.68 20.91
CA ASP A 164 3.68 -5.37 21.50
C ASP A 164 4.90 -4.97 22.35
N ALA A 165 5.54 -5.92 23.04
CA ALA A 165 6.81 -5.69 23.74
C ALA A 165 7.97 -5.33 22.79
N ILE A 166 8.03 -5.95 21.60
CA ILE A 166 9.00 -5.61 20.55
C ILE A 166 8.76 -4.18 20.03
N ALA A 167 7.49 -3.82 19.78
CA ALA A 167 7.11 -2.46 19.40
C ALA A 167 7.45 -1.42 20.48
N ALA A 168 7.22 -1.74 21.75
CA ALA A 168 7.60 -0.88 22.88
C ALA A 168 9.12 -0.71 23.02
N ALA A 169 9.91 -1.66 22.53
CA ALA A 169 11.37 -1.57 22.44
C ALA A 169 11.86 -0.72 21.24
N GLY A 170 10.95 -0.15 20.46
CA GLY A 170 11.26 0.67 19.28
C GLY A 170 11.50 -0.14 18.02
N TRP A 171 10.93 -1.34 17.90
CA TRP A 171 11.10 -2.21 16.75
C TRP A 171 9.76 -2.71 16.21
N GLN A 172 9.57 -2.60 14.90
CA GLN A 172 8.46 -3.22 14.21
C GLN A 172 8.87 -4.59 13.70
N LEU A 173 8.07 -5.59 14.03
CA LEU A 173 8.25 -6.96 13.54
C LEU A 173 7.30 -7.25 12.39
N MET A 174 7.85 -7.62 11.24
CA MET A 174 7.12 -8.04 10.04
C MET A 174 7.35 -9.52 9.78
N ASP A 175 6.31 -10.33 9.79
CA ASP A 175 6.44 -11.75 9.43
C ASP A 175 6.56 -11.89 7.91
N THR A 176 7.64 -12.51 7.44
CA THR A 176 7.82 -12.86 6.02
C THR A 176 7.93 -14.39 5.86
N PRO A 177 7.71 -14.94 4.66
CA PRO A 177 7.93 -16.37 4.39
C PRO A 177 9.35 -16.85 4.69
N ASP A 178 10.34 -15.96 4.61
CA ASP A 178 11.75 -16.25 4.88
C ASP A 178 12.12 -16.08 6.37
N GLY A 179 11.18 -15.63 7.20
CA GLY A 179 11.35 -15.41 8.62
C GLY A 179 10.91 -14.02 9.09
N PRO A 180 10.98 -13.74 10.40
CA PRO A 180 10.66 -12.43 10.94
C PRO A 180 11.70 -11.38 10.51
N ASN A 181 11.25 -10.31 9.85
CA ASN A 181 12.04 -9.12 9.57
C ASN A 181 11.80 -8.05 10.66
N LEU A 182 12.85 -7.33 11.05
CA LEU A 182 12.80 -6.27 12.07
C LEU A 182 13.21 -4.93 11.48
N GLU A 183 12.40 -3.91 11.72
CA GLU A 183 12.69 -2.53 11.33
C GLU A 183 12.59 -1.61 12.56
N PRO A 184 13.45 -0.60 12.72
CA PRO A 184 13.33 0.36 13.81
C PRO A 184 12.09 1.26 13.64
N LEU A 185 11.39 1.55 14.74
CA LEU A 185 10.25 2.47 14.82
C LEU A 185 10.67 3.94 15.06
#